data_AF-A0AAD1L8E1-F1
#
_entry.id   AF-A0AAD1L8E1-F1
#
_cell.length_a   1.000
_cell.length_b   1.000
_cell.length_c   1.000
_cell.angle_alpha   90.00
_cell.angle_beta   90.00
_cell.angle_gamma   90.00
#
_symmetry.space_group_name_H-M   'P 1'
#
loop_
_entity.id
_entity.type
_entity.pdbx_description
1 polymer ?
#
loop_
_entity_poly.entity_id
_entity_poly.type
_entity_poly.pdbx_seq_one_letter_code
_entity_poly.pdbx_strand_id
1 'polypeptide(L)'
;MQRLNSFDLRYWPDIAGIIRSLGMEEVEVTFRDEATEAIINARRPSQTDFFRALFDNISNQKTGDYYALSRSFKLSDTALATICNITRDLPPDELVDAAYVKRTRHRLTGRLFFRSLRVTRH
;
A
#
# COMPACT_ATOMS: atom_id res chain seq x y z
N MET A 1 33.04 -2.42 -23.63
CA MET A 1 31.94 -2.79 -22.71
C MET A 1 32.37 -2.41 -21.29
N GLN A 2 32.10 -1.17 -20.88
CA GLN A 2 32.47 -0.66 -19.55
C GLN A 2 31.40 -1.11 -18.55
N ARG A 3 31.79 -1.86 -17.51
CA ARG A 3 30.87 -2.32 -16.45
C ARG A 3 30.40 -1.12 -15.63
N LEU A 4 29.08 -0.94 -15.52
CA LEU A 4 28.41 0.08 -14.69
C LEU A 4 28.54 -0.15 -13.16
N ASN A 5 29.59 -0.84 -12.69
CA ASN A 5 29.76 -1.22 -11.28
C ASN A 5 30.60 -0.24 -10.45
N SER A 6 30.85 0.98 -10.92
CA SER A 6 31.72 1.95 -10.23
C SER A 6 31.01 3.10 -9.50
N PHE A 7 29.68 3.07 -9.39
CA PHE A 7 28.95 4.03 -8.57
C PHE A 7 28.76 3.45 -7.16
N ASP A 8 29.65 3.84 -6.25
CA ASP A 8 29.45 3.62 -4.82
C ASP A 8 28.19 4.38 -4.36
N LEU A 9 27.45 3.85 -3.37
CA LEU A 9 26.20 4.43 -2.85
C LEU A 9 26.36 5.84 -2.23
N ARG A 10 27.59 6.37 -2.22
CA ARG A 10 27.96 7.72 -1.77
C ARG A 10 27.30 8.87 -2.54
N TYR A 11 26.76 8.62 -3.73
CA TYR A 11 26.06 9.64 -4.53
C TYR A 11 24.54 9.59 -4.36
N TRP A 12 24.04 8.63 -3.57
CA TRP A 12 22.62 8.55 -3.30
C TRP A 12 22.23 9.65 -2.31
N PRO A 13 21.20 10.47 -2.60
CA PRO A 13 20.71 11.44 -1.63
C PRO A 13 20.22 10.69 -0.38
N ASP A 14 20.30 11.36 0.77
CA ASP A 14 19.70 10.84 2.00
C ASP A 14 18.21 10.51 1.78
N ILE A 15 17.72 9.44 2.44
CA ILE A 15 16.33 8.96 2.28
C ILE A 15 15.34 10.09 2.60
N ALA A 16 15.63 10.91 3.61
CA ALA A 16 14.79 12.06 3.93
C ALA A 16 14.80 13.11 2.80
N GLY A 17 15.93 13.30 2.13
CA GLY A 17 16.07 14.16 0.96
C GLY A 17 15.23 13.68 -0.23
N ILE A 18 15.23 12.37 -0.48
CA ILE A 18 14.45 11.73 -1.55
C ILE A 18 12.95 11.85 -1.27
N ILE A 19 12.51 11.54 -0.04
CA ILE A 19 11.10 11.66 0.36
C ILE A 19 10.66 13.12 0.28
N ARG A 20 11.52 14.07 0.69
CA ARG A 20 11.24 15.49 0.60
C ARG A 20 11.10 15.98 -0.84
N SER A 21 11.97 15.54 -1.75
CA SER A 21 11.87 15.91 -3.17
C SER A 21 10.60 15.33 -3.81
N LEU A 22 10.29 14.07 -3.52
CA LEU A 22 9.05 13.42 -3.98
C LEU A 22 7.79 14.12 -3.43
N GLY A 23 7.82 14.57 -2.17
CA GLY A 23 6.69 15.28 -1.56
C GLY A 23 6.53 16.74 -2.01
N MET A 24 7.53 17.32 -2.66
CA MET A 24 7.46 18.68 -3.23
C MET A 24 7.04 18.71 -4.70
N GLU A 25 7.00 17.55 -5.35
CA GLU A 25 6.52 17.42 -6.72
C GLU A 25 4.99 17.38 -6.72
N GLU A 26 4.34 18.38 -7.32
CA GLU A 26 2.91 18.31 -7.63
C GLU A 26 2.72 17.29 -8.75
N VAL A 27 2.44 16.05 -8.37
CA VAL A 27 2.10 15.00 -9.33
C VAL A 27 0.67 15.24 -9.81
N GLU A 28 0.53 15.82 -11.00
CA GLU A 28 -0.76 15.84 -11.69
C GLU A 28 -1.14 14.42 -12.11
N VAL A 29 -2.01 13.78 -11.33
CA VAL A 29 -2.61 12.50 -11.67
C VAL A 29 -3.78 12.77 -12.61
N THR A 30 -3.53 12.74 -13.91
CA THR A 30 -4.58 12.87 -14.92
C THR A 30 -5.19 11.51 -15.29
N PHE A 31 -6.51 11.45 -15.43
CA PHE A 31 -7.17 10.28 -16.02
C PHE A 31 -6.83 10.18 -17.51
N ARG A 32 -6.67 8.95 -18.00
CA ARG A 32 -6.32 8.69 -19.41
C ARG A 32 -7.43 9.12 -20.38
N ASP A 33 -8.69 9.04 -19.96
CA ASP A 33 -9.88 9.37 -20.74
C ASP A 33 -11.10 9.61 -19.82
N GLU A 34 -12.10 10.34 -20.32
CA GLU A 34 -13.33 10.73 -19.61
C GLU A 34 -14.15 9.51 -19.14
N ALA A 35 -14.10 8.40 -19.89
CA ALA A 35 -14.75 7.16 -19.49
C ALA A 35 -14.05 6.50 -18.29
N THR A 36 -12.72 6.50 -18.27
CA THR A 36 -11.90 6.01 -17.15
C THR A 36 -12.10 6.86 -15.91
N GLU A 37 -12.17 8.18 -16.06
CA GLU A 37 -12.53 9.11 -15.00
C GLU A 37 -13.92 8.79 -14.42
N ALA A 38 -14.95 8.68 -15.28
CA ALA A 38 -16.29 8.35 -14.86
C ALA A 38 -16.36 6.98 -14.16
N ILE A 39 -15.64 5.98 -14.65
CA ILE A 39 -15.57 4.64 -14.03
C ILE A 39 -14.88 4.69 -12.66
N ILE A 40 -13.76 5.40 -12.53
CA ILE A 40 -13.02 5.51 -11.26
C ILE A 40 -13.82 6.32 -10.24
N ASN A 41 -14.40 7.46 -10.66
CA ASN A 41 -15.21 8.32 -9.81
C ASN A 41 -16.54 7.67 -9.41
N ALA A 42 -17.21 6.95 -10.32
CA ALA A 42 -18.43 6.21 -10.01
C ALA A 42 -18.15 4.99 -9.11
N ARG A 43 -17.00 4.35 -9.30
CA ARG A 43 -16.58 3.21 -8.49
C ARG A 43 -15.88 3.70 -7.24
N ARG A 44 -16.64 4.21 -6.26
CA ARG A 44 -16.14 4.39 -4.89
C ARG A 44 -15.44 3.10 -4.47
N PRO A 45 -14.11 3.08 -4.32
CA PRO A 45 -13.43 1.88 -3.89
C PRO A 45 -13.99 1.56 -2.51
N SER A 46 -14.64 0.40 -2.36
CA SER A 46 -15.19 0.05 -1.07
C SER A 46 -14.05 0.07 -0.06
N GLN A 47 -14.28 0.59 1.15
CA GLN A 47 -13.23 0.63 2.18
C GLN A 47 -12.61 -0.77 2.41
N THR A 48 -13.44 -1.80 2.23
CA THR A 48 -13.01 -3.21 2.29
C THR A 48 -12.08 -3.61 1.15
N ASP A 49 -12.32 -3.15 -0.08
CA ASP A 49 -11.42 -3.41 -1.21
C ASP A 49 -10.07 -2.71 -1.04
N PHE A 50 -10.07 -1.49 -0.49
CA PHE A 50 -8.84 -0.80 -0.10
C PHE A 50 -8.02 -1.63 0.90
N PHE A 51 -8.63 -2.06 2.01
CA PHE A 51 -7.95 -2.88 3.00
C PHE A 51 -7.49 -4.23 2.44
N ARG A 52 -8.24 -4.83 1.52
CA ARG A 52 -7.83 -6.06 0.83
C ARG A 52 -6.57 -5.83 0.01
N ALA A 53 -6.54 -4.81 -0.83
CA ALA A 53 -5.37 -4.48 -1.65
C ALA A 53 -4.16 -4.09 -0.80
N LEU A 54 -4.38 -3.32 0.28
CA LEU A 54 -3.34 -2.94 1.23
C LEU A 54 -2.71 -4.16 1.92
N PHE A 55 -3.54 -5.10 2.40
CA PHE A 55 -3.05 -6.32 3.04
C PHE A 55 -2.31 -7.24 2.06
N ASP A 56 -2.82 -7.38 0.83
CA ASP A 56 -2.14 -8.15 -0.23
C ASP A 56 -0.77 -7.53 -0.55
N ASN A 57 -0.67 -6.20 -0.71
CA ASN A 57 0.59 -5.51 -0.97
C ASN A 57 1.60 -5.66 0.19
N ILE A 58 1.16 -5.45 1.43
CA ILE A 58 2.02 -5.65 2.60
C ILE A 58 2.50 -7.11 2.66
N SER A 59 1.63 -8.08 2.36
CA SER A 59 2.00 -9.50 2.35
C SER A 59 3.01 -9.83 1.26
N ASN A 60 2.85 -9.27 0.06
CA ASN A 60 3.76 -9.49 -1.06
C ASN A 60 5.16 -8.93 -0.78
N GLN A 61 5.25 -7.84 -0.02
CA GLN A 61 6.52 -7.23 0.36
C GLN A 61 7.22 -7.95 1.53
N LYS A 62 6.60 -8.96 2.16
CA LYS A 62 7.19 -9.74 3.26
C LYS A 62 8.02 -10.93 2.77
N THR A 63 8.98 -10.69 1.89
CA THR A 63 9.85 -11.77 1.39
C THR A 63 10.98 -12.10 2.36
N GLY A 64 11.42 -11.12 3.16
CA GLY A 64 12.55 -11.23 4.09
C GLY A 64 13.91 -10.99 3.45
N ASP A 65 13.96 -10.49 2.20
CA ASP A 65 15.18 -10.09 1.50
C ASP A 65 15.71 -8.73 2.01
N TYR A 66 16.90 -8.33 1.56
CA TYR A 66 17.70 -7.20 2.06
C TYR A 66 16.98 -5.83 2.07
N TYR A 67 15.89 -5.68 1.31
CA TYR A 67 15.05 -4.46 1.24
C TYR A 67 13.56 -4.73 1.42
N ALA A 68 13.20 -5.97 1.79
CA ALA A 68 11.83 -6.38 1.97
C ALA A 68 11.38 -6.18 3.42
N LEU A 69 10.07 -6.17 3.64
CA LEU A 69 9.54 -6.24 4.99
C LEU A 69 9.92 -7.58 5.62
N SER A 70 10.22 -7.57 6.92
CA SER A 70 10.46 -8.81 7.64
C SER A 70 9.21 -9.69 7.60
N ARG A 71 9.38 -11.01 7.57
CA ARG A 71 8.24 -11.95 7.52
C ARG A 71 7.30 -11.79 8.71
N SER A 72 7.83 -11.35 9.86
CA SER A 72 7.08 -11.08 11.09
C SER A 72 6.51 -9.65 11.18
N PHE A 73 6.80 -8.77 10.22
CA PHE A 73 6.32 -7.39 10.24
C PHE A 73 4.80 -7.32 10.35
N LYS A 74 4.28 -6.48 11.26
CA LYS A 74 2.82 -6.33 11.41
C LYS A 74 2.50 -4.91 11.85
N LEU A 75 1.68 -4.22 11.04
CA LEU A 75 1.10 -2.94 11.43
C LEU A 75 -0.04 -3.16 12.43
N SER A 76 -0.09 -2.31 13.45
CA SER A 76 -1.22 -2.24 14.38
C SER A 76 -2.48 -1.79 13.63
N ASP A 77 -3.64 -2.13 14.19
CA ASP A 77 -4.93 -1.72 13.60
C ASP A 77 -5.06 -0.19 13.60
N THR A 78 -4.51 0.49 14.61
CA THR A 78 -4.46 1.96 14.69
C THR A 78 -3.60 2.56 13.57
N ALA A 79 -2.40 2.05 13.32
CA ALA A 79 -1.54 2.56 12.24
C ALA A 79 -2.21 2.42 10.87
N LEU A 80 -2.88 1.29 10.64
CA LEU A 80 -3.64 1.05 9.40
C LEU A 80 -4.85 1.98 9.26
N ALA A 81 -5.53 2.29 10.36
CA ALA A 81 -6.62 3.26 10.37
C ALA A 81 -6.09 4.65 9.99
N THR A 82 -4.98 5.08 10.58
CA THR A 82 -4.31 6.35 10.25
C THR A 82 -3.91 6.41 8.78
N ILE A 83 -3.26 5.36 8.25
CA ILE A 83 -2.90 5.29 6.83
C ILE A 83 -4.15 5.39 5.95
N CYS A 84 -5.22 4.65 6.27
CA CYS A 84 -6.47 4.71 5.53
C CYS A 84 -7.07 6.12 5.51
N ASN A 85 -7.11 6.80 6.66
CA ASN A 85 -7.69 8.13 6.79
C ASN A 85 -6.89 9.18 6.01
N ILE A 86 -5.55 9.12 6.07
CA ILE A 86 -4.67 10.04 5.33
C ILE A 86 -4.74 9.77 3.82
N THR A 87 -4.58 8.51 3.39
CA THR A 87 -4.52 8.16 1.96
C THR A 87 -5.84 8.36 1.25
N ARG A 88 -6.98 8.23 1.95
CA ARG A 88 -8.31 8.40 1.36
C ARG A 88 -8.94 9.76 1.64
N ASP A 89 -8.23 10.64 2.36
CA ASP A 89 -8.70 11.97 2.75
C ASP A 89 -10.14 11.96 3.26
N LEU A 90 -10.41 11.07 4.24
CA LEU A 90 -11.78 10.86 4.72
C LEU A 90 -12.21 12.02 5.61
N PRO A 91 -13.46 12.50 5.46
CA PRO A 91 -13.99 13.54 6.33
C PRO A 91 -14.15 13.02 7.77
N PRO A 92 -14.20 13.91 8.78
CA PRO A 92 -14.18 13.54 10.20
C PRO A 92 -15.25 12.52 10.64
N ASP A 93 -16.40 12.54 9.98
CA ASP A 93 -17.55 11.66 10.20
C ASP A 93 -17.39 10.26 9.58
N GLU A 94 -16.50 10.11 8.60
CA GLU A 94 -16.21 8.83 7.93
C GLU A 94 -14.87 8.21 8.35
N LEU A 95 -14.18 8.82 9.33
CA LEU A 95 -12.89 8.33 9.80
C LEU A 95 -12.96 6.88 10.24
N VAL A 96 -12.02 6.08 9.74
CA VAL A 96 -11.88 4.68 10.12
C VAL A 96 -11.15 4.62 11.46
N ASP A 97 -11.67 3.78 12.37
CA ASP A 97 -11.05 3.50 13.66
C ASP A 97 -10.36 2.13 13.69
N ALA A 98 -9.58 1.88 14.75
CA ALA A 98 -8.90 0.61 14.93
C ALA A 98 -9.87 -0.58 15.03
N ALA A 99 -11.09 -0.37 15.56
CA ALA A 99 -12.09 -1.44 15.71
C ALA A 99 -12.63 -1.91 14.35
N TYR A 100 -12.89 -0.99 13.42
CA TYR A 100 -13.27 -1.29 12.05
C TYR A 100 -12.17 -2.07 11.34
N VAL A 101 -10.92 -1.62 11.45
CA VAL A 101 -9.77 -2.31 10.85
C VAL A 101 -9.64 -3.72 11.39
N LYS A 102 -9.77 -3.91 12.71
CA LYS A 102 -9.72 -5.23 13.35
C LYS A 102 -10.78 -6.19 12.80
N ARG A 103 -12.04 -5.74 12.69
CA ARG A 103 -13.13 -6.53 12.11
C ARG A 103 -12.85 -6.89 10.64
N THR A 104 -12.40 -5.91 9.86
CA THR A 104 -12.09 -6.09 8.44
C THR A 104 -10.93 -7.06 8.23
N ARG A 105 -9.86 -6.93 9.04
CA ARG A 105 -8.72 -7.84 9.06
C ARG A 105 -9.15 -9.26 9.39
N HIS A 106 -9.95 -9.48 10.43
CA HIS A 106 -10.43 -10.82 10.78
C HIS A 106 -11.23 -11.46 9.63
N ARG A 107 -12.13 -10.67 9.00
CA ARG A 107 -12.93 -11.11 7.85
C ARG A 107 -12.08 -11.43 6.61
N LEU A 108 -11.06 -10.62 6.32
CA LEU A 108 -10.21 -10.78 5.14
C LEU A 108 -9.16 -11.87 5.33
N THR A 109 -8.55 -12.02 6.51
CA THR A 109 -7.58 -13.08 6.81
C THR A 109 -8.20 -14.47 6.64
N GLY A 110 -9.45 -14.66 7.09
CA GLY A 110 -10.18 -15.90 6.85
C GLY A 110 -10.36 -16.22 5.35
N ARG A 111 -10.42 -15.20 4.48
CA ARG A 111 -10.61 -15.34 3.02
C ARG A 111 -9.28 -15.49 2.26
N LEU A 112 -8.22 -14.83 2.72
CA LEU A 112 -6.89 -14.87 2.10
C LEU A 112 -6.16 -16.20 2.36
N PHE A 113 -6.39 -16.84 3.51
CA PHE A 113 -5.88 -18.19 3.80
C PHE A 113 -6.30 -19.21 2.72
N PHE A 114 -7.56 -19.18 2.28
CA PHE A 114 -8.06 -20.05 1.21
C PHE A 114 -7.44 -19.78 -0.16
N ARG A 115 -6.97 -18.56 -0.42
CA ARG A 115 -6.35 -18.18 -1.71
C ARG A 115 -4.88 -18.58 -1.75
N SER A 116 -4.16 -18.50 -0.64
CA SER A 116 -2.78 -18.99 -0.50
C SER A 116 -2.67 -20.50 -0.72
N LEU A 117 -3.64 -21.29 -0.27
CA LEU A 117 -3.68 -22.75 -0.46
C LEU A 117 -3.95 -23.19 -1.90
N ARG A 118 -4.48 -22.30 -2.75
CA ARG A 118 -4.79 -22.61 -4.14
C ARG A 118 -3.61 -22.32 -5.09
N VAL A 119 -2.65 -21.48 -4.67
CA VAL A 119 -1.48 -21.10 -5.50
C VAL A 119 -0.29 -22.05 -5.31
N THR A 120 -0.21 -22.79 -4.19
CA THR A 120 0.87 -23.76 -3.91
C THR A 120 0.63 -25.17 -4.46
N ARG A 121 -0.40 -25.37 -5.29
CA ARG A 121 -0.58 -26.60 -6.08
C ARG A 121 -0.32 -26.30 -7.56
N HIS A 122 0.95 -26.19 -7.94
CA HIS A 122 1.42 -26.52 -9.28
C HIS A 122 2.93 -26.76 -9.27
#